data_AF-A0AAV7HXK7-F1
#
_entry.id   AF-A0AAV7HXK7-F1
#
_cell.length_a   1.000
_cell.length_b   1.000
_cell.length_c   1.000
_cell.angle_alpha   90.00
_cell.angle_beta   90.00
_cell.angle_gamma   90.00
#
_symmetry.space_group_name_H-M   'P 1'
#
loop_
_entity.id
_entity.type
_entity.pdbx_description
1 polymer ?
#
loop_
_entity_poly.entity_id
_entity_poly.type
_entity_poly.pdbx_seq_one_letter_code
_entity_poly.pdbx_strand_id
1 'polypeptide(L)'
;MSNTYGNLQLINASRKAPSMWQLLLQPQYEDYVLEKPRKSHSKTLVYRLMTNVCNNITGPVDITVGAQSNDNKWWQYRKILITASKIKVFKTEKTNDQIFALVQSQLWVEQNITTEAMQYGRANEDIARQKYEDFTCKKFSYEVKSSGLWVNSKYPGLGASPDGLISDPLKNTTGVLEIKCPKILEKYNPTDLHLLTPKLMCSPRDVTG
;
A
#
# COMPACT_ATOMS: atom_id res chain seq x y z
N MET A 1 -0.98 12.64 50.51
CA MET A 1 -1.40 12.92 49.13
C MET A 1 -2.84 12.44 48.99
N SER A 2 -3.79 13.32 49.31
CA SER A 2 -5.20 12.94 49.45
C SER A 2 -5.92 12.93 48.10
N ASN A 3 -6.76 11.91 47.96
CA ASN A 3 -7.57 11.52 46.81
C ASN A 3 -8.52 12.62 46.34
N THR A 4 -7.99 13.60 45.60
CA THR A 4 -8.73 14.77 45.10
C THR A 4 -9.70 14.39 43.97
N TYR A 5 -9.36 13.35 43.20
CA TYR A 5 -10.17 12.87 42.07
C TYR A 5 -11.44 12.13 42.52
N GLY A 6 -11.38 11.35 43.60
CA GLY A 6 -12.56 10.65 44.14
C GLY A 6 -13.65 11.61 44.65
N ASN A 7 -13.25 12.75 45.23
CA ASN A 7 -14.19 13.73 45.79
C ASN A 7 -15.00 14.47 44.70
N LEU A 8 -14.39 14.77 43.54
CA LEU A 8 -15.07 15.51 42.47
C LEU A 8 -16.21 14.72 41.82
N GLN A 9 -16.07 13.39 41.70
CA GLN A 9 -17.14 12.55 41.13
C GLN A 9 -18.35 12.46 42.07
N LEU A 10 -18.13 12.36 43.38
CA LEU A 10 -19.20 12.36 44.39
C LEU A 10 -19.93 13.71 44.45
N ILE A 11 -19.20 14.82 44.29
CA ILE A 11 -19.77 16.17 44.22
C ILE A 11 -20.65 16.35 42.96
N ASN A 12 -20.24 15.80 41.81
CA ASN A 12 -21.05 15.90 40.58
C ASN A 12 -22.30 15.01 40.62
N ALA A 13 -22.19 13.81 41.20
CA ALA A 13 -23.33 12.90 41.37
C ALA A 13 -24.40 13.50 42.31
N SER A 14 -24.00 14.12 43.42
CA SER A 14 -24.93 14.77 44.36
C SER A 14 -25.66 15.99 43.77
N ARG A 15 -25.04 16.67 42.79
CA ARG A 15 -25.61 17.84 42.11
C ARG A 15 -26.45 17.51 40.86
N LYS A 16 -26.63 16.23 40.51
CA LYS A 16 -27.15 15.78 39.20
C LYS A 16 -26.45 16.45 38.00
N ALA A 17 -25.20 16.88 38.19
CA ALA A 17 -24.42 17.50 37.13
C ALA A 17 -23.79 16.39 36.26
N PRO A 18 -23.74 16.55 34.92
CA PRO A 18 -23.14 15.55 34.06
C PRO A 18 -21.69 15.27 34.46
N SER A 19 -21.29 14.00 34.44
CA SER A 19 -19.93 13.59 34.78
C SER A 19 -18.91 14.22 33.81
N MET A 20 -17.67 14.38 34.25
CA MET A 20 -16.59 14.92 33.40
C MET A 20 -16.47 14.14 32.08
N TRP A 21 -16.74 12.82 32.10
CA TRP A 21 -16.80 11.96 30.91
C TRP A 21 -17.98 12.28 29.98
N GLN A 22 -19.15 12.63 30.52
CA GLN A 22 -20.28 13.10 29.71
C GLN A 22 -20.01 14.46 29.06
N LEU A 23 -19.26 15.34 29.73
CA LEU A 23 -18.81 16.62 29.15
C LEU A 23 -17.71 16.43 28.09
N LEU A 24 -16.81 15.45 28.28
CA LEU A 24 -15.74 15.15 27.31
C LEU A 24 -16.26 14.53 26.01
N LEU A 25 -17.41 13.86 26.06
CA LEU A 25 -18.11 13.30 24.89
C LEU A 25 -19.11 14.30 24.27
N GLN A 26 -19.27 15.50 24.85
CA GLN A 26 -20.12 16.57 24.36
C GLN A 26 -19.47 17.70 23.56
N PRO A 27 -18.18 17.69 23.14
CA PRO A 27 -17.80 18.53 22.02
C PRO A 27 -18.34 17.86 20.75
N GLN A 28 -19.62 18.08 20.45
CA GLN A 28 -20.01 18.16 19.05
C GLN A 28 -19.38 19.46 18.54
N TYR A 29 -18.26 19.31 17.85
CA TYR A 29 -17.70 20.38 17.03
C TYR A 29 -18.76 20.78 16.00
N GLU A 30 -19.49 21.88 16.23
CA GLU A 30 -20.43 22.47 15.26
C GLU A 30 -19.73 22.80 13.92
N ASP A 31 -18.41 22.91 13.98
CA ASP A 31 -17.46 23.25 12.92
C ASP A 31 -16.73 22.03 12.33
N TYR A 32 -16.84 20.82 12.88
CA TYR A 32 -16.33 19.60 12.22
C TYR A 32 -17.33 19.08 11.18
N VAL A 33 -17.80 20.00 10.35
CA VAL A 33 -18.36 19.67 9.05
C VAL A 33 -17.16 19.25 8.20
N LEU A 34 -17.11 17.98 7.75
CA LEU A 34 -16.28 17.63 6.59
C LEU A 34 -16.70 18.60 5.49
N GLU A 35 -15.93 19.69 5.32
CA GLU A 35 -16.41 20.84 4.58
C GLU A 35 -16.93 20.34 3.22
N LYS A 36 -18.05 20.91 2.75
CA LYS A 36 -18.64 20.60 1.44
C LYS A 36 -17.58 20.44 0.30
N PRO A 37 -16.46 21.20 0.27
CA PRO A 37 -15.35 21.02 -0.66
C PRO A 37 -14.65 19.65 -0.58
N ARG A 38 -14.44 19.03 0.59
CA ARG A 38 -13.79 17.71 0.69
C ARG A 38 -14.68 16.59 0.17
N LYS A 39 -15.98 16.61 0.49
CA LYS A 39 -16.95 15.67 -0.09
C LYS A 39 -17.09 15.88 -1.60
N SER A 40 -17.13 17.13 -2.06
CA SER A 40 -17.08 17.53 -3.47
C SER A 40 -15.82 17.01 -4.17
N HIS A 41 -14.66 17.19 -3.55
CA HIS A 41 -13.37 16.76 -4.07
C HIS A 41 -13.29 15.24 -4.13
N SER A 42 -13.70 14.51 -3.09
CA SER A 42 -13.79 13.05 -3.12
C SER A 42 -14.78 12.55 -4.18
N LYS A 43 -15.96 13.18 -4.32
CA LYS A 43 -16.91 12.86 -5.40
C LYS A 43 -16.32 13.14 -6.78
N THR A 44 -15.55 14.22 -6.93
CA THR A 44 -14.87 14.58 -8.16
C THR A 44 -13.76 13.59 -8.48
N LEU A 45 -13.01 13.12 -7.48
CA LEU A 45 -12.00 12.08 -7.66
C LEU A 45 -12.64 10.73 -8.03
N VAL A 46 -13.76 10.38 -7.39
CA VAL A 46 -14.53 9.18 -7.74
C VAL A 46 -15.11 9.31 -9.15
N TYR A 47 -15.68 10.46 -9.51
CA TYR A 47 -16.23 10.70 -10.83
C TYR A 47 -15.12 10.67 -11.89
N ARG A 48 -13.98 11.34 -11.65
CA ARG A 48 -12.80 11.30 -12.53
C ARG A 48 -12.23 9.90 -12.66
N LEU A 49 -12.20 9.14 -11.56
CA LEU A 49 -11.88 7.71 -11.61
C LEU A 49 -12.88 7.03 -12.54
N MET A 50 -14.19 7.07 -12.28
CA MET A 50 -15.23 6.44 -13.11
C MET A 50 -15.22 6.90 -14.59
N THR A 51 -14.94 8.16 -14.91
CA THR A 51 -14.94 8.68 -16.28
C THR A 51 -13.65 8.38 -17.03
N ASN A 52 -12.50 8.41 -16.38
CA ASN A 52 -11.22 7.99 -16.99
C ASN A 52 -11.19 6.47 -17.24
N VAL A 53 -12.16 5.76 -16.69
CA VAL A 53 -12.35 4.31 -16.66
C VAL A 53 -13.33 3.82 -17.71
N CYS A 54 -14.23 4.71 -18.15
CA CYS A 54 -15.25 4.40 -19.16
C CYS A 54 -14.88 4.84 -20.59
N ASN A 55 -13.73 5.46 -20.81
CA ASN A 55 -13.25 5.65 -22.17
C ASN A 55 -12.77 4.30 -22.71
N ASN A 56 -13.01 4.02 -24.00
CA ASN A 56 -12.64 2.82 -24.76
C ASN A 56 -11.11 2.53 -24.74
N ILE A 57 -10.56 2.28 -23.57
CA ILE A 57 -9.15 2.04 -23.34
C ILE A 57 -8.93 0.54 -23.54
N THR A 58 -8.38 0.18 -24.68
CA THR A 58 -7.87 -1.16 -24.94
C THR A 58 -6.58 -1.39 -24.15
N GLY A 59 -6.64 -2.29 -23.16
CA GLY A 59 -5.47 -2.74 -22.40
C GLY A 59 -5.21 -1.95 -21.11
N PRO A 60 -4.25 -2.41 -20.28
CA PRO A 60 -3.88 -1.73 -19.05
C PRO A 60 -3.19 -0.39 -19.34
N VAL A 61 -3.39 0.61 -18.49
CA VAL A 61 -2.82 1.97 -18.67
C VAL A 61 -1.92 2.33 -17.52
N ASP A 62 -0.71 2.78 -17.85
CA ASP A 62 0.19 3.41 -16.89
C ASP A 62 -0.28 4.84 -16.59
N ILE A 63 -0.81 5.05 -15.37
CA ILE A 63 -1.34 6.33 -14.92
C ILE A 63 -0.29 7.24 -14.28
N THR A 64 0.93 6.75 -14.09
CA THR A 64 2.06 7.52 -13.55
C THR A 64 3.19 7.70 -14.56
N VAL A 65 3.03 7.20 -15.79
CA VAL A 65 3.97 7.38 -16.91
C VAL A 65 5.39 6.98 -16.50
N GLY A 66 5.53 5.78 -15.93
CA GLY A 66 6.80 5.25 -15.46
C GLY A 66 7.24 5.73 -14.06
N ALA A 67 6.54 6.68 -13.44
CA ALA A 67 6.87 7.10 -12.08
C ALA A 67 6.41 6.07 -11.03
N GLN A 68 7.26 5.81 -10.04
CA GLN A 68 7.04 4.82 -8.98
C GLN A 68 6.95 5.48 -7.60
N SER A 69 7.49 4.84 -6.57
CA SER A 69 7.39 5.23 -5.16
C SER A 69 7.98 6.61 -4.82
N ASN A 70 8.79 7.19 -5.70
CA ASN A 70 9.34 8.54 -5.55
C ASN A 70 8.33 9.65 -5.91
N ASP A 71 7.25 9.34 -6.63
CA ASP A 71 6.19 10.30 -6.94
C ASP A 71 5.03 10.19 -5.93
N ASN A 72 4.67 11.33 -5.33
CA ASN A 72 3.53 11.39 -4.42
C ASN A 72 2.21 11.00 -5.11
N LYS A 73 2.05 11.28 -6.41
CA LYS A 73 0.86 10.87 -7.18
C LYS A 73 0.71 9.35 -7.21
N TRP A 74 1.82 8.62 -7.29
CA TRP A 74 1.80 7.15 -7.25
C TRP A 74 1.18 6.67 -5.93
N TRP A 75 1.58 7.26 -4.80
CA TRP A 75 0.99 6.93 -3.49
C TRP A 75 -0.49 7.30 -3.39
N GLN A 76 -0.88 8.47 -3.91
CA GLN A 76 -2.28 8.91 -3.89
C GLN A 76 -3.19 7.98 -4.70
N TYR A 77 -2.80 7.63 -5.92
CA TYR A 77 -3.57 6.70 -6.75
C TYR A 77 -3.58 5.29 -6.16
N ARG A 78 -2.48 4.83 -5.58
CA ARG A 78 -2.42 3.50 -4.96
C ARG A 78 -3.36 3.36 -3.75
N LYS A 79 -3.70 4.43 -3.05
CA LYS A 79 -4.68 4.42 -1.95
C LYS A 79 -6.11 4.14 -2.43
N ILE A 80 -6.47 4.53 -3.64
CA ILE A 80 -7.82 4.30 -4.18
C ILE A 80 -7.95 3.00 -4.98
N LEU A 81 -6.84 2.29 -5.21
CA LEU A 81 -6.79 1.04 -5.97
C LEU A 81 -6.60 -0.19 -5.06
N ILE A 82 -7.19 -1.30 -5.45
CA ILE A 82 -6.85 -2.63 -4.93
C ILE A 82 -5.66 -3.12 -5.73
N THR A 83 -4.47 -3.05 -5.14
CA THR A 83 -3.24 -3.46 -5.83
C THR A 83 -3.02 -4.98 -5.83
N ALA A 84 -2.28 -5.48 -6.81
CA ALA A 84 -1.86 -6.89 -6.87
C ALA A 84 -1.25 -7.41 -5.55
N SER A 85 -0.46 -6.59 -4.85
CA SER A 85 0.11 -6.94 -3.54
C SER A 85 -0.93 -7.17 -2.42
N LYS A 86 -2.13 -6.60 -2.56
CA LYS A 86 -3.23 -6.64 -1.58
C LYS A 86 -4.38 -7.56 -1.99
N ILE A 87 -4.46 -7.97 -3.25
CA ILE A 87 -5.56 -8.78 -3.77
C ILE A 87 -5.75 -10.10 -3.01
N LYS A 88 -4.66 -10.64 -2.43
CA LYS A 88 -4.69 -11.86 -1.61
C LYS A 88 -5.67 -11.78 -0.43
N VAL A 89 -5.93 -10.58 0.10
CA VAL A 89 -6.85 -10.36 1.21
C VAL A 89 -8.30 -10.64 0.80
N PHE A 90 -8.62 -10.43 -0.47
CA PHE A 90 -9.95 -10.63 -1.05
C PHE A 90 -10.17 -12.05 -1.61
N LYS A 91 -9.26 -12.99 -1.35
CA LYS A 91 -9.43 -14.41 -1.77
C LYS A 91 -10.58 -15.11 -1.04
N THR A 92 -10.95 -14.64 0.15
CA THR A 92 -12.08 -15.16 0.92
C THR A 92 -13.12 -14.08 1.06
N GLU A 93 -14.39 -14.49 1.06
CA GLU A 93 -15.52 -13.61 1.33
C GLU A 93 -15.30 -12.86 2.64
N LYS A 94 -15.72 -11.61 2.66
CA LYS A 94 -15.54 -10.69 3.78
C LYS A 94 -16.89 -10.18 4.21
N THR A 95 -17.06 -10.02 5.52
CA THR A 95 -18.20 -9.30 6.06
C THR A 95 -18.07 -7.81 5.75
N ASN A 96 -19.18 -7.07 5.83
CA ASN A 96 -19.18 -5.62 5.62
C ASN A 96 -18.21 -4.89 6.56
N ASP A 97 -18.13 -5.32 7.82
CA ASP A 97 -17.22 -4.73 8.81
C ASP A 97 -15.75 -4.94 8.44
N GLN A 98 -15.41 -6.12 7.92
CA GLN A 98 -14.05 -6.42 7.45
C GLN A 98 -13.70 -5.58 6.22
N ILE A 99 -14.64 -5.41 5.28
CA ILE A 99 -14.44 -4.53 4.12
C ILE A 99 -14.24 -3.08 4.58
N PHE A 100 -15.05 -2.61 5.52
CA PHE A 100 -14.94 -1.26 6.06
C PHE A 100 -13.58 -1.01 6.73
N ALA A 101 -13.12 -1.95 7.56
CA ALA A 101 -11.80 -1.88 8.19
C ALA A 101 -10.66 -1.86 7.15
N LEU A 102 -10.77 -2.64 6.07
CA LEU A 102 -9.77 -2.66 4.99
C LEU A 102 -9.72 -1.32 4.25
N VAL A 103 -10.88 -0.78 3.88
CA VAL A 103 -10.98 0.56 3.28
C VAL A 103 -10.39 1.59 4.24
N GLN A 104 -10.65 1.43 5.54
CA GLN A 104 -10.16 2.38 6.54
C GLN A 104 -8.63 2.38 6.64
N SER A 105 -8.05 1.18 6.71
CA SER A 105 -6.61 0.98 6.72
C SER A 105 -5.91 1.49 5.45
N GLN A 106 -6.63 1.54 4.33
CA GLN A 106 -6.06 1.92 3.05
C GLN A 106 -6.12 3.43 2.80
N LEU A 107 -7.19 4.10 3.25
CA LEU A 107 -7.38 5.54 3.03
C LEU A 107 -6.75 6.41 4.12
N TRP A 108 -6.87 6.03 5.38
CA TRP A 108 -6.56 6.90 6.53
C TRP A 108 -5.33 6.49 7.33
N VAL A 109 -4.85 5.24 7.20
CA VAL A 109 -3.66 4.79 7.94
C VAL A 109 -2.41 4.96 7.08
N GLU A 110 -1.45 5.74 7.59
CA GLU A 110 -0.11 5.81 7.00
C GLU A 110 0.67 4.54 7.35
N GLN A 111 1.13 3.83 6.32
CA GLN A 111 1.96 2.64 6.52
C GLN A 111 3.41 3.07 6.76
N ASN A 112 3.71 3.42 8.01
CA ASN A 112 5.06 3.86 8.42
C ASN A 112 5.96 2.69 8.85
N ILE A 113 5.51 1.44 8.67
CA ILE A 113 6.31 0.27 9.01
C ILE A 113 7.36 0.06 7.93
N THR A 114 8.62 0.27 8.31
CA THR A 114 9.78 -0.02 7.48
C THR A 114 10.69 -0.96 8.26
N THR A 115 10.83 -2.20 7.78
CA THR A 115 11.78 -3.15 8.36
C THR A 115 13.13 -3.07 7.65
N GLU A 116 14.18 -3.54 8.29
CA GLU A 116 15.52 -3.60 7.70
C GLU A 116 15.55 -4.45 6.40
N ALA A 117 14.79 -5.54 6.37
CA ALA A 117 14.64 -6.37 5.17
C ALA A 117 13.93 -5.61 4.04
N MET A 118 12.95 -4.74 4.35
CA MET A 118 12.30 -3.89 3.35
C MET A 118 13.25 -2.83 2.79
N GLN A 119 14.08 -2.21 3.64
CA GLN A 119 15.09 -1.24 3.19
C GLN A 119 16.13 -1.91 2.29
N TYR A 120 16.62 -3.08 2.70
CA TYR A 120 17.52 -3.88 1.89
C TYR A 120 16.91 -4.22 0.53
N GLY A 121 15.65 -4.65 0.50
CA GLY A 121 14.92 -4.93 -0.74
C GLY A 121 14.90 -3.72 -1.67
N ARG A 122 14.45 -2.56 -1.17
CA ARG A 122 14.37 -1.31 -1.94
C ARG A 122 15.73 -0.85 -2.48
N ALA A 123 16.79 -0.96 -1.68
CA ALA A 123 18.13 -0.52 -2.10
C ALA A 123 18.73 -1.41 -3.19
N ASN A 124 18.34 -2.68 -3.26
CA ASN A 124 18.91 -3.66 -4.20
C ASN A 124 18.05 -3.91 -5.43
N GLU A 125 16.79 -3.50 -5.44
CA GLU A 125 15.84 -3.74 -6.54
C GLU A 125 16.34 -3.14 -7.87
N ASP A 126 16.76 -1.87 -7.85
CA ASP A 126 17.28 -1.19 -9.04
C ASP A 126 18.57 -1.82 -9.55
N ILE A 127 19.46 -2.24 -8.64
CA ILE A 127 20.71 -2.91 -8.98
C ILE A 127 20.43 -4.27 -9.64
N ALA A 128 19.47 -5.02 -9.10
CA ALA A 128 19.07 -6.31 -9.66
C ALA A 128 18.43 -6.15 -11.05
N ARG A 129 17.62 -5.12 -11.25
CA ARG A 129 17.02 -4.78 -12.55
C ARG A 129 18.07 -4.45 -13.60
N GLN A 130 19.04 -3.60 -13.27
CA GLN A 130 20.15 -3.25 -14.17
C GLN A 130 20.99 -4.49 -14.55
N LYS A 131 21.32 -5.36 -13.57
CA LYS A 131 22.04 -6.61 -13.86
C LYS A 131 21.26 -7.54 -14.78
N TYR A 132 19.93 -7.62 -14.59
CA TYR A 132 19.06 -8.40 -15.46
C TYR A 132 18.98 -7.81 -16.86
N GLU A 133 18.86 -6.49 -16.98
CA GLU A 133 18.89 -5.76 -18.25
C GLU A 133 20.20 -6.01 -19.01
N ASP A 134 21.35 -5.82 -18.37
CA ASP A 134 22.67 -6.04 -18.98
C ASP A 134 22.82 -7.47 -19.52
N PHE A 135 22.37 -8.46 -18.75
CA PHE A 135 22.45 -9.86 -19.14
C PHE A 135 21.54 -10.16 -20.33
N THR A 136 20.28 -9.71 -20.27
CA THR A 136 19.27 -10.02 -21.30
C THR A 136 19.47 -9.22 -22.58
N CYS A 137 19.93 -7.97 -22.49
CA CYS A 137 20.31 -7.16 -23.64
C CYS A 137 21.46 -7.82 -24.42
N LYS A 138 22.52 -8.28 -23.73
CA LYS A 138 23.66 -8.95 -24.37
C LYS A 138 23.30 -10.30 -24.99
N LYS A 139 22.42 -11.06 -24.34
CA LYS A 139 22.13 -12.45 -24.73
C LYS A 139 20.97 -12.60 -25.70
N PHE A 140 19.96 -11.72 -25.58
CA PHE A 140 18.69 -11.83 -26.28
C PHE A 140 18.20 -10.52 -26.90
N SER A 141 18.95 -9.42 -26.73
CA SER A 141 18.57 -8.08 -27.19
C SER A 141 17.22 -7.61 -26.63
N TYR A 142 16.88 -8.04 -25.41
CA TYR A 142 15.69 -7.56 -24.72
C TYR A 142 15.91 -6.16 -24.18
N GLU A 143 14.85 -5.34 -24.22
CA GLU A 143 14.81 -4.04 -23.57
C GLU A 143 14.09 -4.19 -22.22
N VAL A 144 14.70 -3.71 -21.14
CA VAL A 144 14.11 -3.75 -19.80
C VAL A 144 13.96 -2.33 -19.27
N LYS A 145 12.76 -1.95 -18.83
CA LYS A 145 12.46 -0.60 -18.33
C LYS A 145 11.81 -0.65 -16.96
N SER A 146 11.98 0.41 -16.17
CA SER A 146 11.13 0.64 -14.99
C SER A 146 9.68 0.77 -15.42
N SER A 147 8.78 0.27 -14.58
CA SER A 147 7.33 0.35 -14.80
C SER A 147 6.72 1.46 -13.94
N GLY A 148 5.56 2.01 -14.34
CA GLY A 148 4.73 2.83 -13.47
C GLY A 148 3.62 2.03 -12.77
N LEU A 149 2.56 2.74 -12.39
CA LEU A 149 1.34 2.20 -11.82
C LEU A 149 0.32 1.96 -12.94
N TRP A 150 0.00 0.71 -13.17
CA TRP A 150 -0.93 0.26 -14.19
C TRP A 150 -2.31 0.03 -13.61
N VAL A 151 -3.34 0.49 -14.31
CA VAL A 151 -4.74 0.26 -13.99
C VAL A 151 -5.35 -0.67 -15.03
N ASN A 152 -6.15 -1.64 -14.57
CA ASN A 152 -6.89 -2.51 -15.47
C ASN A 152 -8.06 -1.74 -16.08
N SER A 153 -8.09 -1.56 -17.41
CA SER A 153 -9.14 -0.81 -18.10
C SER A 153 -10.54 -1.37 -17.93
N LYS A 154 -10.69 -2.71 -17.83
CA LYS A 154 -11.97 -3.37 -17.60
C LYS A 154 -12.44 -3.26 -16.15
N TYR A 155 -11.50 -3.27 -15.20
CA TYR A 155 -11.78 -3.19 -13.77
C TYR A 155 -10.91 -2.15 -13.08
N PRO A 156 -11.24 -0.86 -13.18
CA PRO A 156 -10.27 0.15 -12.76
C PRO A 156 -10.12 0.39 -11.27
N GLY A 157 -10.86 -0.35 -10.45
CA GLY A 157 -10.53 -0.52 -9.05
C GLY A 157 -9.28 -1.38 -8.83
N LEU A 158 -8.79 -2.09 -9.85
CA LEU A 158 -7.62 -2.96 -9.79
C LEU A 158 -6.40 -2.28 -10.41
N GLY A 159 -5.28 -2.36 -9.71
CA GLY A 159 -4.00 -1.87 -10.22
C GLY A 159 -2.81 -2.77 -9.90
N ALA A 160 -1.73 -2.58 -10.64
CA ALA A 160 -0.45 -3.25 -10.40
C ALA A 160 0.70 -2.28 -10.70
N SER A 161 1.81 -2.45 -10.01
CA SER A 161 3.04 -1.71 -10.31
C SER A 161 4.15 -2.74 -10.34
N PRO A 162 4.38 -3.36 -11.50
CA PRO A 162 5.53 -4.25 -11.68
C PRO A 162 6.86 -3.58 -11.36
N ASP A 163 7.88 -4.38 -11.12
CA ASP A 163 9.24 -3.86 -10.87
C ASP A 163 9.92 -3.47 -12.21
N GLY A 164 9.54 -4.14 -13.30
CA GLY A 164 9.95 -3.74 -14.65
C GLY A 164 9.10 -4.33 -15.77
N LEU A 165 9.32 -3.81 -16.98
CA LEU A 165 8.71 -4.28 -18.22
C LEU A 165 9.82 -4.75 -19.16
N ILE A 166 9.57 -5.87 -19.83
CA ILE A 166 10.51 -6.48 -20.77
C ILE A 166 9.89 -6.39 -22.17
N SER A 167 10.67 -5.96 -23.16
CA SER A 167 10.29 -6.01 -24.57
C SER A 167 11.28 -6.89 -25.34
N ASP A 168 10.76 -7.91 -26.02
CA ASP A 168 11.51 -8.69 -27.01
C ASP A 168 11.22 -8.11 -28.40
N PRO A 169 12.17 -7.36 -29.00
CA PRO A 169 11.96 -6.73 -30.29
C PRO A 169 11.90 -7.75 -31.44
N LEU A 170 12.47 -8.95 -31.28
CA LEU A 170 12.47 -9.98 -32.32
C LEU A 170 11.12 -10.69 -32.42
N LYS A 171 10.47 -10.93 -31.28
CA LYS A 171 9.17 -11.60 -31.22
C LYS A 171 7.99 -10.63 -31.11
N ASN A 172 8.26 -9.34 -30.93
CA ASN A 172 7.27 -8.32 -30.64
C ASN A 172 6.38 -8.69 -29.44
N THR A 173 7.01 -9.25 -28.39
CA THR A 173 6.32 -9.70 -27.17
C THR A 173 6.76 -8.88 -25.97
N THR A 174 5.81 -8.62 -25.06
CA THR A 174 6.07 -7.91 -23.81
C THR A 174 5.95 -8.84 -22.61
N GLY A 175 6.89 -8.73 -21.69
CA GLY A 175 6.91 -9.43 -20.41
C GLY A 175 6.89 -8.48 -19.22
N VAL A 176 6.68 -9.06 -18.04
CA VAL A 176 6.69 -8.35 -16.76
C VAL A 176 7.80 -8.91 -15.89
N LEU A 177 8.54 -8.04 -15.20
CA LEU A 177 9.61 -8.40 -14.29
C LEU A 177 9.17 -8.16 -12.85
N GLU A 178 9.32 -9.18 -12.01
CA GLU A 178 9.12 -9.14 -10.55
C GLU A 178 10.44 -9.56 -9.89
N ILE A 179 10.97 -8.69 -9.03
CA ILE A 179 12.26 -8.83 -8.37
C ILE A 179 12.02 -9.10 -6.89
N LYS A 180 12.86 -9.95 -6.31
CA LYS A 180 12.88 -10.22 -4.87
C LYS A 180 14.33 -10.23 -4.40
N CYS A 181 14.64 -9.32 -3.48
CA CYS A 181 15.95 -9.21 -2.84
C CYS A 181 15.82 -9.55 -1.34
N PRO A 182 15.71 -10.83 -0.98
CA PRO A 182 15.53 -11.23 0.41
C PRO A 182 16.85 -11.04 1.19
N LYS A 183 16.80 -10.26 2.28
CA LYS A 183 17.99 -9.94 3.09
C LYS A 183 18.75 -11.17 3.59
N ILE A 184 18.05 -12.27 3.87
CA ILE A 184 18.67 -13.53 4.30
C ILE A 184 19.70 -14.06 3.29
N LEU A 185 19.53 -13.78 1.99
CA LEU A 185 20.44 -14.24 0.94
C LEU A 185 21.59 -13.26 0.67
N GLU A 186 21.74 -12.19 1.45
CA GLU A 186 22.85 -11.25 1.28
C GLU A 186 24.21 -11.94 1.37
N LYS A 187 24.33 -12.94 2.25
CA LYS A 187 25.57 -13.68 2.52
C LYS A 187 25.61 -15.08 1.90
N TYR A 188 24.59 -15.45 1.13
CA TYR A 188 24.45 -16.80 0.61
C TYR A 188 24.21 -16.75 -0.89
N ASN A 189 24.77 -17.71 -1.62
CA ASN A 189 24.39 -17.86 -3.01
C ASN A 189 22.92 -18.31 -3.08
N PRO A 190 22.10 -17.78 -4.01
CA PRO A 190 20.76 -18.30 -4.26
C PRO A 190 20.68 -19.83 -4.48
N THR A 191 21.75 -20.46 -4.98
CA THR A 191 21.85 -21.93 -5.13
C THR A 191 22.02 -22.68 -3.80
N ASP A 192 22.48 -21.99 -2.77
CA ASP A 192 22.82 -22.56 -1.47
C ASP A 192 21.63 -22.49 -0.50
N LEU A 193 20.41 -22.30 -1.02
CA LEU A 193 19.18 -22.20 -0.24
C LEU A 193 18.98 -23.39 0.71
N HIS A 194 19.46 -24.57 0.29
CA HIS A 194 19.42 -25.81 1.07
C HIS A 194 20.25 -25.76 2.37
N LEU A 195 21.20 -24.82 2.48
CA LEU A 195 22.01 -24.59 3.67
C LEU A 195 21.31 -23.70 4.71
N LEU A 196 20.19 -23.07 4.35
CA LEU A 196 19.43 -22.23 5.26
C LEU A 196 18.57 -23.10 6.18
N THR A 197 18.90 -23.10 7.47
CA THR A 197 18.08 -23.81 8.47
C THR A 197 16.79 -23.04 8.78
N PRO A 198 15.71 -23.70 9.21
CA PRO A 198 14.45 -23.04 9.60
C PRO A 198 14.60 -21.94 10.67
N LYS A 199 15.62 -22.07 11.54
CA LYS A 199 15.99 -21.05 12.54
C LYS A 199 16.49 -19.74 11.93
N LEU A 200 17.05 -19.77 10.72
CA LEU A 200 17.49 -18.58 9.98
C LEU A 200 16.36 -17.97 9.13
N MET A 201 15.40 -18.78 8.68
CA MET A 201 14.29 -18.34 7.80
C MET A 201 13.17 -17.62 8.54
N CYS A 202 12.96 -17.92 9.83
CA CYS A 202 12.01 -17.21 10.68
C CYS A 202 12.78 -16.16 11.48
N SER A 203 12.52 -14.87 11.27
CA SER A 203 12.83 -13.91 12.34
C SER A 203 12.04 -14.34 13.57
N PRO A 204 12.58 -14.20 14.79
CA PRO A 204 11.73 -14.21 15.97
C PRO A 204 10.60 -13.23 15.68
N ARG A 205 9.35 -13.69 15.73
CA ARG A 205 8.25 -12.77 15.92
C ARG A 205 8.55 -12.14 17.27
N ASP A 206 8.85 -10.85 17.30
CA ASP A 206 8.94 -10.12 18.56
C ASP A 206 7.56 -10.22 19.22
N VAL A 207 7.42 -11.21 20.10
CA VAL A 207 6.33 -11.30 21.05
C VAL A 207 6.66 -10.25 22.09
N THR A 208 6.22 -9.02 21.83
CA THR A 208 6.24 -7.95 22.82
C THR A 208 4.85 -7.32 22.86
N GLY A 209 4.18 -7.48 24.02
CA GLY A 209 3.00 -6.72 24.45
C GLY A 209 1.67 -7.35 24.09
#